data_AF-A0A7V0NHH1-F1
#
_entry.id   AF-A0A7V0NHH1-F1
#
_cell.length_a   1.000
_cell.length_b   1.000
_cell.length_c   1.000
_cell.angle_alpha   90.00
_cell.angle_beta   90.00
_cell.angle_gamma   90.00
#
_symmetry.space_group_name_H-M   'P 1'
#
loop_
_entity.id
_entity.type
_entity.pdbx_description
1 polymer ?
#
loop_
_entity_poly.entity_id
_entity_poly.type
_entity_poly.pdbx_seq_one_letter_code
_entity_poly.pdbx_strand_id
1 'polypeptide(L)'
;MEEIVKQSGYLKALVEEDSLTADARIENIGQLIAAAVDFERHNPDANLREFLASVTLMTDVDRWTPGEDKVVLMTVHAAKGLEFHTVFIAGMELGIFPLLRALEDETQLEEERRLFYVAITRAKRNVFITHAAQRTRFGSVEEMTPSVFLRELPADAIEEIDLVPKSSIYIPDVAFSSRRGSAEGAEKSPYRRGVRVVHPFFGEGVVLSVRGAGDDAILTVRFANGETKKLVAGFARLKIVGG
;
A
#
# COMPACT_ATOMS: atom_id res chain seq x y z
N MET A 1 -1.78 32.77 -18.14
CA MET A 1 -1.17 31.48 -17.76
C MET A 1 -0.43 30.85 -18.93
N GLU A 2 -1.04 30.77 -20.13
CA GLU A 2 -0.38 30.26 -21.34
C GLU A 2 0.95 30.94 -21.67
N GLU A 3 1.01 32.27 -21.53
CA GLU A 3 2.23 33.04 -21.79
C GLU A 3 3.37 32.65 -20.85
N ILE A 4 3.09 32.38 -19.58
CA ILE A 4 4.08 31.97 -18.58
C ILE A 4 4.63 30.57 -18.93
N VAL A 5 3.75 29.65 -19.31
CA VAL A 5 4.15 28.29 -19.71
C VAL A 5 5.05 28.32 -20.96
N LYS A 6 4.78 29.21 -21.91
CA LYS A 6 5.60 29.39 -23.12
C LYS A 6 6.93 30.09 -22.82
N GLN A 7 6.90 31.20 -22.10
CA GLN A 7 8.10 32.02 -21.83
C GLN A 7 9.07 31.38 -20.84
N SER A 8 8.58 30.55 -19.91
CA SER A 8 9.44 29.84 -18.95
C SER A 8 10.36 28.80 -19.62
N GLY A 9 10.09 28.41 -20.86
CA GLY A 9 10.79 27.32 -21.55
C GLY A 9 10.41 25.92 -21.04
N TYR A 10 9.51 25.82 -20.06
CA TYR A 10 9.14 24.54 -19.44
C TYR A 10 8.45 23.60 -20.44
N LEU A 11 7.52 24.11 -21.24
CA LEU A 11 6.85 23.30 -22.27
C LEU A 11 7.84 22.80 -23.32
N LYS A 12 8.81 23.65 -23.71
CA LYS A 12 9.85 23.29 -24.67
C LYS A 12 10.74 22.16 -24.12
N ALA A 13 11.14 22.25 -22.85
CA ALA A 13 11.93 21.20 -22.21
C ALA A 13 11.19 19.85 -22.16
N LEU A 14 9.88 19.86 -21.88
CA LEU A 14 9.07 18.62 -21.89
C LEU A 14 8.92 18.02 -23.29
N VAL A 15 8.73 18.86 -24.31
CA VAL A 15 8.67 18.38 -25.71
C VAL A 15 10.02 17.81 -26.17
N GLU A 16 11.14 18.40 -25.73
CA GLU A 16 12.49 17.90 -26.02
C GLU A 16 12.84 16.62 -25.25
N GLU A 17 12.19 16.36 -24.09
CA GLU A 17 12.38 15.15 -23.29
C GLU A 17 11.80 13.88 -23.95
N ASP A 18 10.78 14.03 -24.82
CA ASP A 18 10.19 12.99 -25.67
C ASP A 18 9.98 11.64 -24.95
N SER A 19 9.26 11.68 -23.82
CA SER A 19 9.00 10.52 -22.97
C SER A 19 7.51 10.41 -22.63
N LEU A 20 7.03 9.18 -22.38
CA LEU A 20 5.64 8.96 -21.92
C LEU A 20 5.31 9.77 -20.65
N THR A 21 6.31 9.99 -19.80
CA THR A 21 6.18 10.85 -18.61
C THR A 21 6.09 12.33 -18.95
N ALA A 22 6.79 12.78 -20.00
CA ALA A 22 6.69 14.14 -20.49
C ALA A 22 5.33 14.41 -21.14
N ASP A 23 4.79 13.47 -21.92
CA ASP A 23 3.45 13.56 -22.52
C ASP A 23 2.37 13.74 -21.45
N ALA A 24 2.39 12.91 -20.40
CA ALA A 24 1.45 13.03 -19.28
C ALA A 24 1.58 14.39 -18.55
N ARG A 25 2.79 14.95 -18.45
CA ARG A 25 3.01 16.28 -17.88
C ARG A 25 2.46 17.39 -18.77
N ILE A 26 2.63 17.28 -20.09
CA ILE A 26 2.06 18.23 -21.06
C ILE A 26 0.53 18.22 -20.97
N GLU A 27 -0.08 17.03 -20.89
CA GLU A 27 -1.52 16.90 -20.70
C GLU A 27 -2.00 17.56 -19.40
N ASN A 28 -1.30 17.34 -18.29
CA ASN A 28 -1.61 17.97 -17.00
C ASN A 28 -1.52 19.51 -17.06
N ILE A 29 -0.55 20.07 -17.78
CA ILE A 29 -0.43 21.52 -18.00
C ILE A 29 -1.64 22.02 -18.79
N GLY A 30 -2.07 21.28 -19.82
CA GLY A 30 -3.30 21.59 -20.57
C GLY A 30 -4.54 21.62 -19.68
N GLN A 31 -4.68 20.64 -18.78
CA GLN A 31 -5.78 20.60 -17.81
C GLN A 31 -5.75 21.78 -16.83
N LEU A 32 -4.56 22.20 -16.38
CA LEU A 32 -4.42 23.39 -15.52
C LEU A 32 -4.87 24.66 -16.24
N ILE A 33 -4.50 24.85 -17.51
CA ILE A 33 -4.93 25.99 -18.33
C ILE A 33 -6.45 25.95 -18.52
N ALA A 34 -7.01 24.79 -18.84
CA ALA A 34 -8.45 24.62 -19.00
C ALA A 34 -9.23 24.96 -17.71
N ALA A 35 -8.73 24.51 -16.56
CA ALA A 35 -9.33 24.82 -15.26
C ALA A 35 -9.27 26.33 -14.94
N ALA A 36 -8.18 27.01 -15.31
CA ALA A 36 -8.07 28.46 -15.13
C ALA A 36 -9.06 29.23 -16.01
N VAL A 37 -9.21 28.83 -17.28
CA VAL A 37 -10.19 29.41 -18.21
C VAL A 37 -11.61 29.18 -17.72
N ASP A 38 -11.92 27.98 -17.24
CA ASP A 38 -13.24 27.66 -16.70
C ASP A 38 -13.56 28.46 -15.43
N PHE A 39 -12.58 28.63 -14.54
CA PHE A 39 -12.72 29.48 -13.36
C PHE A 39 -13.00 30.94 -13.72
N GLU A 40 -12.28 31.50 -14.69
CA GLU A 40 -12.48 32.88 -15.17
C GLU A 40 -13.88 33.07 -15.78
N ARG A 41 -14.39 32.08 -16.53
CA ARG A 41 -15.74 32.11 -17.11
C ARG A 41 -16.84 32.18 -16.04
N HIS A 42 -16.66 31.44 -14.95
CA HIS A 42 -17.63 31.40 -13.85
C HIS A 42 -17.43 32.53 -12.83
N ASN A 43 -16.27 33.21 -12.86
CA ASN A 43 -15.92 34.28 -11.94
C ASN A 43 -15.27 35.46 -12.70
N PRO A 44 -16.06 36.27 -13.45
CA PRO A 44 -15.53 37.28 -14.36
C PRO A 44 -14.71 38.39 -13.67
N ASP A 45 -15.01 38.67 -12.40
CA ASP A 45 -14.31 39.68 -11.60
C ASP A 45 -13.13 39.09 -10.81
N ALA A 46 -12.88 37.79 -10.94
CA ALA A 46 -11.89 37.12 -10.10
C ALA A 46 -10.45 37.35 -10.58
N ASN A 47 -9.55 37.51 -9.62
CA ASN A 47 -8.13 37.68 -9.89
C ASN A 47 -7.33 36.38 -9.67
N LEU A 48 -6.05 36.39 -10.07
CA LEU A 48 -5.17 35.23 -9.93
C LEU A 48 -5.07 34.70 -8.49
N ARG A 49 -5.13 35.56 -7.47
CA ARG A 49 -5.07 35.11 -6.07
C ARG A 49 -6.31 34.30 -5.70
N GLU A 50 -7.48 34.69 -6.21
CA GLU A 50 -8.73 33.96 -5.99
C GLU A 50 -8.75 32.62 -6.73
N PHE A 51 -8.17 32.55 -7.93
CA PHE A 51 -7.93 31.27 -8.61
C PHE A 51 -6.98 30.37 -7.82
N LEU A 52 -5.86 30.90 -7.33
CA LEU A 52 -4.93 30.11 -6.52
C LEU A 52 -5.59 29.65 -5.21
N ALA A 53 -6.41 30.50 -4.59
CA ALA A 53 -7.18 30.13 -3.41
C ALA A 53 -8.19 29.01 -3.72
N SER A 54 -8.91 29.08 -4.83
CA SER A 54 -9.88 28.04 -5.21
C SER A 54 -9.20 26.71 -5.49
N VAL A 55 -8.05 26.70 -6.17
CA VAL A 55 -7.26 25.48 -6.40
C VAL A 55 -6.76 24.88 -5.08
N THR A 56 -6.40 25.71 -4.09
CA THR A 56 -5.98 25.21 -2.76
C THR A 56 -7.13 24.72 -1.89
N LEU A 57 -8.35 25.24 -2.12
CA LEU A 57 -9.55 24.89 -1.36
C LEU A 57 -10.32 23.72 -1.98
N MET A 58 -10.17 23.49 -3.28
CA MET A 58 -10.76 22.33 -3.97
C MET A 58 -10.10 21.05 -3.49
N THR A 59 -10.89 20.18 -2.88
CA THR A 59 -10.51 18.79 -2.67
C THR A 59 -11.05 17.93 -3.82
N ASP A 60 -10.43 16.79 -4.12
CA ASP A 60 -10.95 15.86 -5.14
C ASP A 60 -12.40 15.40 -4.85
N VAL A 61 -12.85 15.54 -3.60
CA VAL A 61 -14.22 15.27 -3.16
C VAL A 61 -15.22 16.28 -3.73
N ASP A 62 -14.84 17.55 -3.87
CA ASP A 62 -15.73 18.61 -4.36
C ASP A 62 -16.03 18.49 -5.86
N ARG A 63 -15.22 17.72 -6.58
CA ARG A 63 -15.44 17.36 -7.99
C ARG A 63 -16.34 16.14 -8.17
N TRP A 64 -16.74 15.48 -7.08
CA TRP A 64 -17.61 14.32 -7.15
C TRP A 64 -19.06 14.74 -7.42
N THR A 65 -19.54 14.42 -8.61
CA THR A 65 -20.92 14.58 -9.05
C THR A 65 -21.68 13.26 -8.86
N PRO A 66 -22.72 13.21 -8.01
CA PRO A 66 -23.56 12.03 -7.89
C PRO A 66 -24.17 11.65 -9.25
N GLY A 67 -24.00 10.40 -9.67
CA GLY A 67 -24.60 9.86 -10.90
C GLY A 67 -23.64 9.64 -12.08
N GLU A 68 -22.36 10.00 -11.96
CA GLU A 68 -21.35 9.56 -12.91
C GLU A 68 -21.02 8.07 -12.73
N ASP A 69 -20.96 7.31 -13.82
CA ASP A 69 -20.62 5.88 -13.82
C ASP A 69 -19.10 5.69 -13.70
N LYS A 70 -18.58 5.95 -12.49
CA LYS A 70 -17.15 5.88 -12.17
C LYS A 70 -16.93 5.29 -10.78
N VAL A 71 -15.81 4.60 -10.61
CA VAL A 71 -15.32 4.22 -9.28
C VAL A 71 -14.61 5.41 -8.66
N VAL A 72 -14.96 5.75 -7.42
CA VAL A 72 -14.37 6.87 -6.70
C VAL A 72 -13.33 6.35 -5.73
N LEU A 73 -12.10 6.84 -5.84
CA LEU A 73 -11.01 6.55 -4.93
C LEU A 73 -10.78 7.79 -4.07
N MET A 74 -10.73 7.60 -2.75
CA MET A 74 -10.49 8.67 -1.80
C MET A 74 -9.88 8.12 -0.51
N THR A 75 -9.38 9.01 0.34
CA THR A 75 -8.94 8.64 1.69
C THR A 75 -10.14 8.47 2.61
N VAL A 76 -9.98 7.76 3.73
CA VAL A 76 -11.04 7.59 4.74
C VAL A 76 -11.54 8.94 5.28
N HIS A 77 -10.64 9.91 5.46
CA HIS A 77 -10.99 11.26 5.90
C HIS A 77 -11.90 11.98 4.91
N ALA A 78 -11.58 11.88 3.62
CA ALA A 78 -12.34 12.47 2.53
C ALA A 78 -13.76 11.87 2.38
N ALA A 79 -13.97 10.64 2.86
CA ALA A 79 -15.26 9.97 2.79
C ALA A 79 -16.27 10.45 3.85
N LYS A 80 -15.85 11.28 4.82
CA LYS A 80 -16.72 11.74 5.91
C LYS A 80 -17.91 12.51 5.37
N GLY A 81 -19.12 12.08 5.75
CA GLY A 81 -20.38 12.71 5.29
C GLY A 81 -20.89 12.21 3.94
N LEU A 82 -20.12 11.37 3.24
CA LEU A 82 -20.56 10.69 2.02
C LEU A 82 -21.08 9.28 2.34
N GLU A 83 -21.85 8.69 1.44
CA GLU A 83 -22.31 7.31 1.54
C GLU A 83 -22.44 6.67 0.18
N PHE A 84 -22.10 5.38 0.08
CA PHE A 84 -22.05 4.62 -1.16
C PHE A 84 -22.79 3.29 -1.00
N HIS A 85 -23.34 2.74 -2.09
CA HIS A 85 -23.97 1.41 -2.04
C HIS A 85 -22.99 0.31 -1.64
N THR A 86 -21.79 0.36 -2.20
CA THR A 86 -20.70 -0.58 -1.93
C THR A 86 -19.43 0.20 -1.62
N VAL A 87 -18.72 -0.18 -0.57
CA VAL A 87 -17.44 0.42 -0.17
C VAL A 87 -16.36 -0.66 -0.11
N PHE A 88 -15.18 -0.34 -0.66
CA PHE A 88 -13.98 -1.14 -0.50
C PHE A 88 -13.00 -0.39 0.42
N ILE A 89 -12.67 -1.00 1.56
CA ILE A 89 -11.63 -0.50 2.48
C ILE A 89 -10.37 -1.32 2.20
N ALA A 90 -9.40 -0.70 1.55
CA ALA A 90 -8.17 -1.36 1.14
C ALA A 90 -7.00 -1.06 2.09
N GLY A 91 -6.13 -2.05 2.28
CA GLY A 91 -4.90 -1.87 3.06
C GLY A 91 -5.11 -1.87 4.56
N MET A 92 -6.03 -2.71 5.06
CA MET A 92 -6.22 -2.94 6.49
C MET A 92 -5.08 -3.79 7.06
N GLU A 93 -3.92 -3.16 7.20
CA GLU A 93 -2.64 -3.75 7.56
C GLU A 93 -1.97 -2.90 8.64
N LEU A 94 -1.28 -3.54 9.58
CA LEU A 94 -0.53 -2.88 10.63
C LEU A 94 0.53 -1.95 10.03
N GLY A 95 0.54 -0.68 10.45
CA GLY A 95 1.47 0.34 9.94
C GLY A 95 0.96 1.10 8.71
N ILE A 96 -0.13 0.64 8.09
CA ILE A 96 -0.89 1.37 7.06
C ILE A 96 -2.21 1.86 7.64
N PHE A 97 -2.97 0.96 8.26
CA PHE A 97 -4.22 1.26 8.95
C PHE A 97 -4.43 0.26 10.11
N PRO A 98 -4.15 0.63 11.37
CA PRO A 98 -3.75 1.95 11.82
C PRO A 98 -2.32 2.31 11.39
N LEU A 99 -2.04 3.62 11.32
CA LEU A 99 -0.68 4.11 11.13
C LEU A 99 0.24 3.66 12.27
N LEU A 100 1.51 3.38 11.96
CA LEU A 100 2.48 2.83 12.92
C LEU A 100 2.61 3.69 14.19
N ARG A 101 2.65 5.03 14.03
CA ARG A 101 2.72 6.00 15.13
C ARG A 101 1.53 5.92 16.11
N ALA A 102 0.36 5.53 15.61
CA ALA A 102 -0.84 5.42 16.43
C ALA A 102 -0.81 4.19 17.34
N LEU A 103 0.06 3.21 17.07
CA LEU A 103 0.20 2.03 17.94
C LEU A 103 0.92 2.32 19.26
N GLU A 104 1.67 3.41 19.32
CA GLU A 104 2.45 3.81 20.50
C GLU A 104 1.65 4.70 21.46
N ASP A 105 0.49 5.20 21.02
CA ASP A 105 -0.35 6.15 21.73
C ASP A 105 -1.82 5.71 21.67
N GLU A 106 -2.38 5.31 22.80
CA GLU A 106 -3.76 4.84 22.91
C GLU A 106 -4.78 5.87 22.42
N THR A 107 -4.54 7.17 22.62
CA THR A 107 -5.45 8.22 22.14
C THR A 107 -5.48 8.31 20.62
N GLN A 108 -4.32 8.13 19.99
CA GLN A 108 -4.21 8.10 18.52
C GLN A 108 -4.78 6.80 17.96
N LEU A 109 -4.58 5.67 18.64
CA LEU A 109 -5.17 4.39 18.24
C LEU A 109 -6.71 4.46 18.24
N GLU A 110 -7.29 5.08 19.27
CA GLU A 110 -8.73 5.32 19.36
C GLU A 110 -9.24 6.24 18.25
N GLU A 111 -8.42 7.19 17.79
CA GLU A 111 -8.79 8.04 16.65
C GLU A 111 -8.77 7.26 15.34
N GLU A 112 -7.75 6.44 15.09
CA GLU A 112 -7.71 5.52 13.93
C GLU A 112 -8.86 4.51 13.98
N ARG A 113 -9.26 4.04 15.17
CA ARG A 113 -10.44 3.19 15.37
C ARG A 113 -11.72 3.92 14.97
N ARG A 114 -11.87 5.20 15.36
CA ARG A 114 -12.99 6.05 14.92
C ARG A 114 -13.00 6.24 13.40
N LEU A 115 -11.83 6.41 12.78
CA LEU A 115 -11.73 6.46 11.31
C LEU A 115 -12.17 5.15 10.66
N PHE A 116 -11.79 3.99 11.22
CA PHE A 116 -12.26 2.70 10.71
C PHE A 116 -13.78 2.58 10.77
N TYR A 117 -14.37 2.96 11.91
CA TYR A 117 -15.81 3.01 12.08
C TYR A 117 -16.49 3.92 11.04
N VAL A 118 -15.92 5.11 10.80
CA VAL A 118 -16.42 6.01 9.74
C VAL A 118 -16.37 5.31 8.39
N ALA A 119 -15.25 4.66 8.03
CA ALA A 119 -15.09 3.95 6.76
C ALA A 119 -16.15 2.86 6.56
N ILE A 120 -16.39 2.01 7.56
CA ILE A 120 -17.40 0.94 7.51
C ILE A 120 -18.80 1.55 7.31
N THR A 121 -19.13 2.59 8.07
CA THR A 121 -20.46 3.22 8.03
C THR A 121 -20.71 4.06 6.77
N ARG A 122 -19.73 4.20 5.86
CA ARG A 122 -20.00 4.81 4.54
C ARG A 122 -20.75 3.85 3.61
N ALA A 123 -20.76 2.55 3.91
CA ALA A 123 -21.45 1.54 3.12
C ALA A 123 -22.94 1.44 3.48
N LYS A 124 -23.81 1.54 2.47
CA LYS A 124 -25.27 1.32 2.62
C LYS A 124 -25.68 -0.14 2.51
N ARG A 125 -24.94 -0.95 1.75
CA ARG A 125 -25.27 -2.38 1.52
C ARG A 125 -24.10 -3.30 1.79
N ASN A 126 -22.98 -3.09 1.09
CA ASN A 126 -21.84 -3.99 1.13
C ASN A 126 -20.57 -3.26 1.53
N VAL A 127 -19.81 -3.85 2.45
CA VAL A 127 -18.45 -3.43 2.77
C VAL A 127 -17.50 -4.59 2.48
N PHE A 128 -16.48 -4.33 1.67
CA PHE A 128 -15.39 -5.27 1.41
C PHE A 128 -14.13 -4.72 2.04
N ILE A 129 -13.45 -5.55 2.83
CA ILE A 129 -12.24 -5.16 3.53
C ILE A 129 -11.09 -6.02 3.02
N THR A 130 -10.00 -5.40 2.59
CA THR A 130 -8.85 -6.13 2.04
C THR A 130 -7.56 -5.79 2.77
N HIS A 131 -6.71 -6.80 2.91
CA HIS A 131 -5.33 -6.66 3.33
C HIS A 131 -4.45 -7.46 2.36
N ALA A 132 -3.22 -7.03 2.16
CA ALA A 132 -2.22 -7.79 1.43
C ALA A 132 -1.42 -8.66 2.41
N ALA A 133 -0.88 -9.78 1.91
CA ALA A 133 0.14 -10.55 2.65
C ALA A 133 1.54 -9.94 2.48
N GLN A 134 1.79 -9.32 1.32
CA GLN A 134 3.05 -8.66 0.97
C GLN A 134 2.78 -7.38 0.19
N ARG A 135 3.61 -6.36 0.40
CA ARG A 135 3.55 -5.10 -0.35
C ARG A 135 4.94 -4.66 -0.78
N THR A 136 5.01 -4.06 -1.96
CA THR A 136 6.20 -3.30 -2.35
C THR A 136 6.01 -1.85 -1.91
N ARG A 137 6.89 -1.37 -1.02
CA ARG A 137 6.92 0.02 -0.55
C ARG A 137 8.35 0.51 -0.55
N PHE A 138 8.58 1.73 -1.03
CA PHE A 138 9.90 2.36 -1.05
C PHE A 138 11.02 1.48 -1.68
N GLY A 139 10.67 0.63 -2.64
CA GLY A 139 11.59 -0.27 -3.34
C GLY A 139 11.88 -1.59 -2.62
N SER A 140 11.37 -1.81 -1.42
CA SER A 140 11.45 -3.08 -0.69
C SER A 140 10.11 -3.82 -0.66
N VAL A 141 10.17 -5.15 -0.71
CA VAL A 141 9.00 -6.01 -0.45
C VAL A 141 8.94 -6.28 1.04
N GLU A 142 7.83 -5.89 1.66
CA GLU A 142 7.54 -6.07 3.09
C GLU A 142 6.40 -7.08 3.27
N GLU A 143 6.54 -7.98 4.24
CA GLU A 143 5.41 -8.79 4.71
C GLU A 143 4.50 -7.94 5.58
N MET A 144 3.21 -8.02 5.32
CA MET A 144 2.22 -7.20 6.00
C MET A 144 1.48 -8.03 7.04
N THR A 145 1.31 -7.47 8.23
CA THR A 145 0.46 -8.05 9.26
C THR A 145 -0.94 -7.46 9.12
N PRO A 146 -2.03 -8.26 9.17
CA PRO A 146 -3.39 -7.72 9.14
C PRO A 146 -3.63 -6.72 10.27
N SER A 147 -4.50 -5.73 10.03
CA SER A 147 -4.84 -4.71 11.02
C SER A 147 -5.45 -5.33 12.28
N VAL A 148 -5.13 -4.73 13.44
CA VAL A 148 -5.72 -5.12 14.72
C VAL A 148 -7.24 -4.95 14.73
N PHE A 149 -7.77 -3.95 14.02
CA PHE A 149 -9.20 -3.66 13.96
C PHE A 149 -10.03 -4.76 13.30
N LEU A 150 -9.41 -5.62 12.47
CA LEU A 150 -10.13 -6.75 11.86
C LEU A 150 -10.57 -7.77 12.92
N ARG A 151 -9.81 -7.93 14.01
CA ARG A 151 -10.12 -8.87 15.09
C ARG A 151 -11.22 -8.37 16.02
N GLU A 152 -11.55 -7.09 15.94
CA GLU A 152 -12.59 -6.45 16.74
C GLU A 152 -13.96 -6.54 16.07
N LEU A 153 -13.99 -6.89 14.79
CA LEU A 153 -15.23 -7.14 14.08
C LEU A 153 -15.87 -8.44 14.58
N PRO A 154 -17.21 -8.48 14.70
CA PRO A 154 -17.93 -9.68 15.11
C PRO A 154 -17.74 -10.79 14.07
N ALA A 155 -17.22 -11.94 14.48
CA ALA A 155 -16.83 -13.02 13.57
C ALA A 155 -18.02 -13.59 12.76
N ASP A 156 -19.24 -13.53 13.29
CA ASP A 156 -20.48 -13.94 12.63
C ASP A 156 -20.95 -12.95 11.55
N ALA A 157 -20.39 -11.75 11.51
CA ALA A 157 -20.66 -10.74 10.49
C ALA A 157 -19.61 -10.71 9.36
N ILE A 158 -18.63 -11.61 9.38
CA ILE A 158 -17.50 -11.62 8.43
C ILE A 158 -17.58 -12.87 7.56
N GLU A 159 -17.54 -12.67 6.26
CA GLU A 159 -17.25 -13.72 5.28
C GLU A 159 -15.81 -13.57 4.80
N GLU A 160 -14.95 -14.55 5.12
CA GLU A 160 -13.56 -14.56 4.65
C GLU A 160 -13.48 -15.13 3.23
N ILE A 161 -12.97 -14.33 2.30
CA ILE A 161 -12.76 -14.72 0.91
C ILE A 161 -11.26 -14.85 0.66
N ASP A 162 -10.80 -16.08 0.41
CA ASP A 162 -9.43 -16.32 -0.02
C ASP A 162 -9.27 -15.95 -1.49
N LEU A 163 -8.72 -14.78 -1.74
CA LEU A 163 -8.49 -14.23 -3.09
C LEU A 163 -7.27 -14.85 -3.78
N VAL A 164 -6.48 -15.68 -3.10
CA VAL A 164 -5.35 -16.39 -3.71
C VAL A 164 -5.87 -17.72 -4.24
N PRO A 165 -5.95 -17.93 -5.57
CA PRO A 165 -6.34 -19.23 -6.09
C PRO A 165 -5.33 -20.27 -5.58
N LYS A 166 -5.82 -21.35 -4.96
CA LYS A 166 -4.99 -22.46 -4.47
C LYS A 166 -4.09 -23.10 -5.54
N SER A 167 -4.23 -22.69 -6.81
CA SER A 167 -3.53 -23.21 -7.98
C SER A 167 -2.72 -22.18 -8.79
N SER A 168 -2.61 -20.90 -8.43
CA SER A 168 -1.82 -19.92 -9.21
C SER A 168 -0.77 -19.21 -8.38
N ILE A 169 0.41 -19.82 -8.31
CA ILE A 169 1.65 -19.13 -7.98
C ILE A 169 1.96 -18.22 -9.18
N TYR A 170 1.51 -16.96 -9.13
CA TYR A 170 2.00 -15.93 -10.04
C TYR A 170 3.30 -15.38 -9.46
N ILE A 171 4.44 -15.83 -10.00
CA ILE A 171 5.73 -15.18 -9.81
C ILE A 171 5.84 -14.21 -10.99
N PRO A 172 5.79 -12.87 -10.78
CA PRO A 172 6.11 -11.95 -11.86
C PRO A 172 7.56 -12.19 -12.26
N ASP A 173 7.77 -12.46 -13.54
CA ASP A 173 9.07 -12.63 -14.17
C ASP A 173 9.76 -11.25 -14.26
N VAL A 174 10.23 -10.72 -13.13
CA VAL A 174 11.07 -9.53 -13.11
C VAL A 174 12.50 -10.01 -13.31
N ALA A 175 12.95 -9.91 -14.56
CA ALA A 175 14.26 -10.25 -15.06
C ALA A 175 15.40 -9.91 -14.08
N PHE A 176 15.84 -10.90 -13.30
CA PHE A 176 17.16 -10.87 -12.69
C PHE A 176 18.17 -11.22 -13.77
N SER A 177 18.79 -10.18 -14.32
CA SER A 177 19.94 -10.33 -15.19
C SER A 177 20.94 -11.27 -14.52
N SER A 178 21.24 -12.36 -15.22
CA SER A 178 22.23 -13.35 -14.84
C SER A 178 23.61 -12.69 -14.75
N ARG A 179 24.06 -12.37 -13.53
CA ARG A 179 25.49 -12.31 -13.24
C ARG A 179 25.92 -13.65 -12.67
N ARG A 180 26.42 -14.51 -13.57
CA ARG A 180 27.39 -15.55 -13.21
C ARG A 180 28.60 -14.85 -12.60
N GLY A 181 28.69 -14.90 -11.27
CA GLY A 181 29.90 -14.62 -10.51
C GLY A 181 30.28 -15.91 -9.79
N SER A 182 31.48 -16.39 -10.09
CA SER A 182 32.14 -17.57 -9.52
C SER A 182 32.27 -17.50 -7.99
N ALA A 183 32.23 -18.69 -7.38
CA ALA A 183 32.34 -18.94 -5.95
C ALA A 183 33.67 -18.48 -5.33
N GLU A 184 33.59 -17.96 -4.09
CA GLU A 184 34.49 -18.28 -2.98
C GLU A 184 33.99 -17.58 -1.70
N GLY A 185 33.79 -18.34 -0.61
CA GLY A 185 33.43 -17.80 0.71
C GLY A 185 31.98 -18.02 1.18
N ALA A 186 31.41 -19.23 1.04
CA ALA A 186 30.13 -19.54 1.68
C ALA A 186 30.36 -19.93 3.14
N GLU A 187 30.18 -18.99 4.07
CA GLU A 187 29.87 -19.34 5.46
C GLU A 187 28.65 -20.26 5.46
N LYS A 188 28.81 -21.48 5.99
CA LYS A 188 27.73 -22.46 6.05
C LYS A 188 26.67 -21.96 7.02
N SER A 189 25.58 -21.41 6.48
CA SER A 189 24.39 -21.06 7.24
C SER A 189 24.02 -22.22 8.18
N PRO A 190 23.83 -21.96 9.50
CA PRO A 190 23.58 -23.01 10.49
C PRO A 190 22.16 -23.60 10.38
N TYR A 191 21.31 -23.00 9.55
CA TYR A 191 19.94 -23.45 9.33
C TYR A 191 19.90 -24.55 8.26
N ARG A 192 19.38 -25.72 8.64
CA ARG A 192 19.13 -26.85 7.74
C ARG A 192 17.72 -27.37 7.96
N ARG A 193 17.16 -28.04 6.94
CA ARG A 193 15.90 -28.77 7.08
C ARG A 193 16.00 -29.76 8.24
N GLY A 194 15.01 -29.76 9.12
CA GLY A 194 14.94 -30.57 10.33
C GLY A 194 15.46 -29.90 11.60
N VAL A 195 16.16 -28.77 11.50
CA VAL A 195 16.68 -28.06 12.69
C VAL A 195 15.54 -27.44 13.49
N ARG A 196 15.61 -27.58 14.81
CA ARG A 196 14.70 -26.91 15.75
C ARG A 196 15.18 -25.49 16.02
N VAL A 197 14.26 -24.54 15.95
CA VAL A 197 14.52 -23.12 16.18
C VAL A 197 13.47 -22.54 17.12
N VAL A 198 13.84 -21.52 17.86
CA VAL A 198 12.92 -20.71 18.65
C VAL A 198 12.88 -19.31 18.09
N HIS A 199 11.68 -18.84 17.79
CA HIS A 199 11.40 -17.46 17.45
C HIS A 199 10.84 -16.71 18.67
N PRO A 200 11.27 -15.47 18.96
CA PRO A 200 10.79 -14.70 20.11
C PRO A 200 9.26 -14.56 20.20
N PHE A 201 8.58 -14.50 19.04
CA PHE A 201 7.13 -14.31 18.95
C PHE A 201 6.34 -15.59 18.67
N PHE A 202 6.92 -16.55 17.94
CA PHE A 202 6.20 -17.75 17.48
C PHE A 202 6.57 -19.00 18.27
N GLY A 203 7.51 -18.89 19.21
CA GLY A 203 7.95 -20.00 20.04
C GLY A 203 8.78 -21.03 19.27
N GLU A 204 8.71 -22.28 19.68
CA GLU A 204 9.45 -23.39 19.10
C GLU A 204 8.91 -23.79 17.71
N GLY A 205 9.81 -24.10 16.78
CA GLY A 205 9.46 -24.60 15.46
C GLY A 205 10.56 -25.44 14.82
N VAL A 206 10.24 -26.08 13.70
CA VAL A 206 11.13 -26.95 12.92
C VAL A 206 11.26 -26.40 11.50
N VAL A 207 12.50 -26.25 11.03
CA VAL A 207 12.79 -25.82 9.65
C VAL A 207 12.38 -26.91 8.67
N LEU A 208 11.44 -26.62 7.77
CA LEU A 208 10.97 -27.50 6.71
C LEU A 208 11.78 -27.38 5.41
N SER A 209 12.27 -26.19 5.08
CA SER A 209 13.12 -25.97 3.90
C SER A 209 13.95 -24.71 4.02
N VAL A 210 15.10 -24.70 3.34
CA VAL A 210 16.00 -23.56 3.22
C VAL A 210 16.21 -23.29 1.73
N ARG A 211 16.00 -22.05 1.29
CA ARG A 211 16.29 -21.59 -0.08
C ARG A 211 17.23 -20.39 -0.03
N GLY A 212 18.27 -20.40 -0.85
CA GLY A 212 19.35 -19.40 -0.77
C GLY A 212 20.45 -19.80 0.21
N ALA A 213 21.35 -18.86 0.52
CA ALA A 213 22.51 -19.08 1.38
C ALA A 213 22.78 -17.83 2.23
N GLY A 214 23.52 -18.00 3.33
CA GLY A 214 23.88 -16.90 4.22
C GLY A 214 22.67 -16.28 4.94
N ASP A 215 22.77 -14.97 5.19
CA ASP A 215 21.75 -14.19 5.91
C ASP A 215 20.49 -13.92 5.07
N ASP A 216 20.59 -13.98 3.75
CA ASP A 216 19.45 -13.83 2.83
C ASP A 216 18.67 -15.15 2.62
N ALA A 217 19.06 -16.23 3.30
CA ALA A 217 18.40 -17.52 3.15
C ALA A 217 16.95 -17.48 3.67
N ILE A 218 16.01 -17.94 2.85
CA ILE A 218 14.59 -18.06 3.19
C ILE A 218 14.35 -19.42 3.83
N LEU A 219 13.99 -19.39 5.11
CA LEU A 219 13.63 -20.53 5.94
C LEU A 219 12.12 -20.69 5.97
N THR A 220 11.61 -21.87 5.66
CA THR A 220 10.22 -22.22 5.96
C THR A 220 10.20 -22.98 7.27
N VAL A 221 9.55 -22.47 8.31
CA VAL A 221 9.52 -23.05 9.66
C VAL A 221 8.09 -23.37 10.06
N ARG A 222 7.85 -24.57 10.58
CA ARG A 222 6.58 -24.94 11.20
C ARG A 222 6.70 -24.82 12.71
N PHE A 223 5.88 -23.98 13.31
CA PHE A 223 5.86 -23.73 14.75
C PHE A 223 4.94 -24.70 15.49
N ALA A 224 5.15 -24.87 16.78
CA ALA A 224 4.41 -25.79 17.64
C ALA A 224 2.91 -25.48 17.73
N ASN A 225 2.54 -24.22 17.47
CA ASN A 225 1.14 -23.78 17.34
C ASN A 225 0.46 -24.25 16.03
N GLY A 226 1.17 -24.97 15.15
CA GLY A 226 0.66 -25.47 13.88
C GLY A 226 0.88 -24.52 12.69
N GLU A 227 1.28 -23.27 12.93
CA GLU A 227 1.52 -22.30 11.87
C GLU A 227 2.82 -22.59 11.12
N THR A 228 2.82 -22.38 9.80
CA THR A 228 4.03 -22.44 8.98
C THR A 228 4.36 -21.05 8.45
N LYS A 229 5.56 -20.53 8.75
CA LYS A 229 6.02 -19.20 8.32
C LYS A 229 7.24 -19.31 7.41
N LYS A 230 7.40 -18.35 6.50
CA LYS A 230 8.64 -18.11 5.78
C LYS A 230 9.39 -16.97 6.46
N LEU A 231 10.68 -17.13 6.69
CA LEU A 231 11.50 -16.22 7.48
C LEU A 231 12.85 -16.05 6.79
N VAL A 232 13.38 -14.83 6.72
CA VAL A 232 14.73 -14.58 6.19
C VAL A 232 15.74 -14.71 7.33
N ALA A 233 16.76 -15.56 7.16
CA ALA A 233 17.68 -16.00 8.20
C ALA A 233 18.31 -14.84 9.01
N GLY A 234 18.74 -13.76 8.35
CA GLY A 234 19.36 -12.59 8.97
C GLY A 234 18.39 -11.73 9.79
N PHE A 235 17.09 -11.76 9.48
CA PHE A 235 16.07 -10.93 10.15
C PHE A 235 15.23 -11.71 11.17
N ALA A 236 15.19 -13.03 11.06
CA ALA A 236 14.30 -13.89 11.84
C ALA A 236 14.68 -14.01 13.32
N ARG A 237 15.88 -13.55 13.72
CA ARG A 237 16.41 -13.63 15.11
C ARG A 237 16.18 -15.01 15.76
N LEU A 238 16.29 -16.07 14.96
CA LEU A 238 16.04 -17.43 15.40
C LEU A 238 17.19 -17.92 16.28
N LYS A 239 16.85 -18.56 17.40
CA LYS A 239 17.81 -19.31 18.21
C LYS A 239 17.68 -20.78 17.91
N ILE A 240 18.76 -21.43 17.49
CA ILE A 240 18.77 -22.88 17.29
C ILE A 240 18.68 -23.56 18.66
N VAL A 241 17.76 -24.50 18.81
CA VAL A 241 17.56 -25.27 20.05
C VAL A 241 18.10 -26.68 19.84
N GLY A 242 19.34 -26.89 20.28
CA GLY A 242 20.04 -28.17 20.19
C GLY A 242 20.63 -28.45 18.80
N GLY A 243 21.92 -28.77 18.79
CA GLY A 243 22.63 -29.41 17.68
C GLY A 243 22.72 -30.91 17.89
#